data_AF-A0A7D7VQP4-F1
#
_entry.id   AF-A0A7D7VQP4-F1
#
_cell.length_a   1.000
_cell.length_b   1.000
_cell.length_c   1.000
_cell.angle_alpha   90.00
_cell.angle_beta   90.00
_cell.angle_gamma   90.00
#
_symmetry.space_group_name_H-M   'P 1'
#
loop_
_entity.id
_entity.type
_entity.pdbx_description
1 polymer ?
#
loop_
_entity_poly.entity_id
_entity_poly.type
_entity_poly.pdbx_seq_one_letter_code
_entity_poly.pdbx_strand_id
1 'polypeptide(L)'
;MATKNILWAHTITNIQENILLGLARYKFLTSSQLLSFDIGTKHYPYLWKQLVSLRDRNKPLIQCHNFPAPNPKKGRVESMYFLTKEGKRQILNNGFMSAEETIKMPIGKTIAYKDYFHRKYTIDFQIQLDRWANTNNKTVDFFDTYFDKTGDNRTGKNLRAKTRIDFTGNAFFIPDGIFTVNGQLYLFEMYNGKDTGRVLEQLHKHAEALTYRYTHKAYHLDTKKAYTTVLLFEFLSAKNALLQRIQNEPSFEYICPYFLTKSLEELHQELFMIWTDLNGVERQFLSEKNEN
;
A
#
# COMPACT_ATOMS: atom_id res chain seq x y z
N MET A 1 18.49 -33.09 -11.35
CA MET A 1 17.30 -32.90 -12.22
C MET A 1 17.73 -32.11 -13.43
N ALA A 2 17.60 -32.68 -14.63
CA ALA A 2 17.97 -31.99 -15.87
C ALA A 2 17.10 -30.73 -16.05
N THR A 3 17.75 -29.57 -16.14
CA THR A 3 17.12 -28.31 -16.56
C THR A 3 16.55 -28.50 -17.96
N LYS A 4 15.22 -28.64 -18.07
CA LYS A 4 14.53 -28.58 -19.36
C LYS A 4 14.90 -27.23 -20.00
N ASN A 5 15.60 -27.26 -21.14
CA ASN A 5 15.80 -26.09 -21.98
C ASN A 5 14.43 -25.63 -22.49
N ILE A 6 13.83 -24.66 -21.79
CA ILE A 6 12.60 -24.02 -22.24
C ILE A 6 13.03 -23.08 -23.38
N LEU A 7 12.60 -23.39 -24.62
CA LEU A 7 12.89 -22.63 -25.86
C LEU A 7 12.59 -21.11 -25.76
N TRP A 8 11.80 -20.69 -24.77
CA TRP A 8 11.36 -19.32 -24.54
C TRP A 8 11.95 -18.69 -23.27
N ALA A 9 13.00 -19.27 -22.67
CA ALA A 9 13.57 -18.79 -21.40
C ALA A 9 14.02 -17.31 -21.45
N HIS A 10 14.28 -16.78 -22.64
CA HIS A 10 14.73 -15.41 -22.89
C HIS A 10 13.64 -14.45 -23.36
N THR A 11 12.43 -14.93 -23.65
CA THR A 11 11.32 -14.07 -24.11
C THR A 11 10.39 -13.77 -22.94
N ILE A 12 10.05 -12.51 -22.76
CA ILE A 12 9.03 -12.04 -21.82
C ILE A 12 7.78 -11.77 -22.64
N THR A 13 6.66 -12.42 -22.31
CA THR A 13 5.38 -12.16 -22.96
C THR A 13 4.71 -10.92 -22.37
N ASN A 14 3.74 -10.31 -23.08
CA ASN A 14 3.01 -9.13 -22.56
C ASN A 14 2.40 -9.37 -21.17
N ILE A 15 1.90 -10.58 -20.91
CA ILE A 15 1.35 -10.93 -19.59
C ILE A 15 2.44 -10.96 -18.53
N GLN A 16 3.61 -11.51 -18.87
CA GLN A 16 4.75 -11.54 -17.96
C GLN A 16 5.31 -10.14 -17.71
N GLU A 17 5.39 -9.31 -18.75
CA GLU A 17 5.72 -7.89 -18.64
C GLU A 17 4.77 -7.18 -17.67
N ASN A 18 3.46 -7.31 -17.87
CA ASN A 18 2.45 -6.72 -16.98
C ASN A 18 2.58 -7.21 -15.53
N ILE A 19 2.91 -8.49 -15.31
CA ILE A 19 3.21 -9.03 -13.97
C ILE A 19 4.46 -8.33 -13.38
N LEU A 20 5.53 -8.20 -14.16
CA LEU A 20 6.78 -7.57 -13.71
C LEU A 20 6.58 -6.08 -13.38
N LEU A 21 5.85 -5.34 -14.22
CA LEU A 21 5.51 -3.94 -14.01
C LEU A 21 4.60 -3.75 -12.79
N GLY A 22 3.61 -4.62 -12.61
CA GLY A 22 2.78 -4.62 -11.40
C GLY A 22 3.63 -4.84 -10.15
N LEU A 23 4.54 -5.81 -10.16
CA LEU A 23 5.44 -6.04 -9.02
C LEU A 23 6.43 -4.89 -8.80
N ALA A 24 6.84 -4.18 -9.86
CA ALA A 24 7.67 -2.98 -9.76
C ALA A 24 6.93 -1.83 -9.04
N ARG A 25 5.63 -1.65 -9.33
CA ARG A 25 4.79 -0.60 -8.73
C ARG A 25 4.36 -0.91 -7.30
N TYR A 26 3.92 -2.15 -7.04
CA TYR A 26 3.28 -2.54 -5.77
C TYR A 26 4.18 -3.31 -4.82
N LYS A 27 5.40 -3.66 -5.24
CA LYS A 27 6.41 -4.49 -4.54
C LYS A 27 6.01 -5.95 -4.29
N PHE A 28 4.79 -6.16 -3.79
CA PHE A 28 4.22 -7.46 -3.50
C PHE A 28 2.86 -7.58 -4.15
N LEU A 29 2.55 -8.74 -4.73
CA LEU A 29 1.21 -9.04 -5.24
C LEU A 29 0.84 -10.49 -4.99
N THR A 30 -0.43 -10.75 -4.63
CA THR A 30 -1.00 -12.10 -4.64
C THR A 30 -1.59 -12.45 -6.00
N SER A 31 -1.94 -13.72 -6.23
CA SER A 31 -2.59 -14.13 -7.47
C SER A 31 -3.95 -13.43 -7.68
N SER A 32 -4.77 -13.27 -6.64
CA SER A 32 -6.03 -12.51 -6.73
C SER A 32 -5.81 -11.03 -7.08
N GLN A 33 -4.80 -10.37 -6.50
CA GLN A 33 -4.44 -9.00 -6.85
C GLN A 33 -3.97 -8.90 -8.30
N LEU A 34 -3.16 -9.87 -8.76
CA LEU A 34 -2.71 -9.96 -10.15
C LEU A 34 -3.89 -10.08 -11.14
N LEU A 35 -4.85 -10.97 -10.86
CA LEU A 35 -6.04 -11.13 -11.70
C LEU A 35 -6.96 -9.90 -11.69
N SER A 36 -6.88 -9.10 -10.62
CA SER A 36 -7.64 -7.85 -10.57
C SER A 36 -7.11 -6.85 -11.59
N PHE A 37 -5.81 -6.83 -11.90
CA PHE A 37 -5.25 -6.00 -12.96
C PHE A 37 -5.68 -6.44 -14.36
N ASP A 38 -5.52 -5.55 -15.33
CA ASP A 38 -5.57 -5.91 -16.74
C ASP A 38 -4.22 -6.49 -17.20
N ILE A 39 -3.82 -7.62 -16.61
CA ILE A 39 -2.58 -8.31 -16.96
C ILE A 39 -2.73 -9.14 -18.26
N GLY A 40 -3.86 -9.06 -18.96
CA GLY A 40 -4.15 -9.86 -20.15
C GLY A 40 -4.72 -11.26 -19.88
N THR A 41 -5.12 -11.57 -18.64
CA THR A 41 -5.90 -12.78 -18.33
C THR A 41 -6.71 -12.62 -17.04
N LYS A 42 -7.88 -13.27 -16.99
CA LYS A 42 -8.70 -13.44 -15.79
C LYS A 42 -8.73 -14.90 -15.29
N HIS A 43 -8.00 -15.80 -15.95
CA HIS A 43 -8.01 -17.23 -15.63
C HIS A 43 -6.84 -17.63 -14.73
N TYR A 44 -7.16 -18.08 -13.51
CA TYR A 44 -6.17 -18.50 -12.52
C TYR A 44 -5.17 -19.56 -13.02
N PRO A 45 -5.60 -20.66 -13.69
CA PRO A 45 -4.66 -21.68 -14.16
C PRO A 45 -3.65 -21.13 -15.18
N TYR A 46 -4.06 -20.16 -15.98
CA TYR A 46 -3.19 -19.53 -16.97
C TYR A 46 -2.20 -18.57 -16.30
N LEU A 47 -2.67 -17.75 -15.36
CA LEU A 47 -1.79 -16.91 -14.54
C LEU A 47 -0.74 -17.76 -13.80
N TRP A 48 -1.14 -18.89 -13.21
CA TRP A 48 -0.22 -19.79 -12.52
C TRP A 48 0.92 -20.27 -13.44
N LYS A 49 0.62 -20.64 -14.69
CA LYS A 49 1.65 -21.02 -15.67
C LYS A 49 2.65 -19.89 -15.92
N GLN A 50 2.19 -18.65 -15.99
CA GLN A 50 3.07 -17.48 -16.17
C GLN A 50 3.94 -17.23 -14.93
N LEU A 51 3.35 -17.32 -13.73
CA LEU A 51 4.08 -17.16 -12.47
C LEU A 51 5.15 -18.24 -12.29
N VAL A 52 4.82 -19.50 -12.56
CA VAL A 52 5.79 -20.62 -12.55
C VAL A 52 6.89 -20.38 -13.58
N SER A 53 6.54 -19.96 -14.81
CA SER A 53 7.51 -19.65 -15.85
C SER A 53 8.47 -18.53 -15.45
N LEU A 54 8.04 -17.52 -14.69
CA LEU A 54 8.91 -16.44 -14.20
C LEU A 54 9.75 -16.85 -12.97
N ARG A 55 9.19 -17.68 -12.09
CA ARG A 55 9.80 -18.10 -10.82
C ARG A 55 10.81 -19.23 -10.98
N ASP A 56 10.55 -20.20 -11.85
CA ASP A 56 11.31 -21.46 -11.90
C ASP A 56 12.38 -21.46 -13.02
N ARG A 57 12.75 -20.27 -13.53
CA ARG A 57 13.88 -20.11 -14.47
C ARG A 57 15.21 -20.35 -13.76
N ASN A 58 16.26 -20.64 -14.52
CA ASN A 58 17.64 -20.71 -14.00
C ASN A 58 18.05 -19.40 -13.30
N LYS A 59 17.59 -18.26 -13.83
CA LYS A 59 17.65 -16.96 -13.16
C LYS A 59 16.21 -16.45 -12.95
N PRO A 60 15.59 -16.73 -11.79
CA PRO A 60 14.21 -16.33 -11.50
C PRO A 60 14.01 -14.82 -11.63
N LEU A 61 12.97 -14.39 -12.35
CA LEU A 61 12.62 -12.96 -12.45
C LEU A 61 11.76 -12.52 -11.25
N ILE A 62 11.02 -13.46 -10.67
CA ILE A 62 10.20 -13.25 -9.48
C ILE A 62 10.49 -14.33 -8.44
N GLN A 63 10.17 -14.03 -7.19
CA GLN A 63 10.11 -14.98 -6.08
C GLN A 63 8.80 -14.79 -5.33
N CYS A 64 8.51 -15.64 -4.34
CA CYS A 64 7.33 -15.49 -3.53
C CYS A 64 7.57 -15.84 -2.06
N HIS A 65 6.87 -15.14 -1.17
CA HIS A 65 6.70 -15.56 0.21
C HIS A 65 5.52 -16.52 0.29
N ASN A 66 5.81 -17.73 0.76
CA ASN A 66 4.79 -18.72 1.08
C ASN A 66 4.45 -18.61 2.57
N PHE A 67 3.17 -18.82 2.88
CA PHE A 67 2.64 -18.74 4.22
C PHE A 67 2.15 -20.14 4.63
N PRO A 68 3.04 -21.00 5.17
CA PRO A 68 2.79 -22.42 5.35
C PRO A 68 1.82 -22.73 6.50
N ALA A 69 1.61 -21.80 7.43
CA ALA A 69 0.70 -21.97 8.55
C ALA A 69 -0.73 -21.59 8.12
N PRO A 70 -1.65 -22.56 7.89
CA PRO A 70 -3.05 -22.23 7.76
C PRO A 70 -3.53 -21.63 9.08
N ASN A 71 -4.20 -20.47 9.02
CA ASN A 71 -4.97 -20.03 10.17
C ASN A 71 -6.13 -21.03 10.32
N PRO A 72 -6.32 -21.68 11.49
CA PRO A 72 -7.37 -22.69 11.67
C PRO A 72 -8.77 -22.20 11.26
N LYS A 73 -9.02 -20.88 11.34
CA LYS A 73 -10.30 -20.25 10.97
C LYS A 73 -10.34 -19.71 9.53
N LYS A 74 -9.20 -19.38 8.92
CA LYS A 74 -9.13 -18.69 7.61
C LYS A 74 -8.47 -19.53 6.50
N GLY A 75 -7.95 -20.72 6.82
CA GLY A 75 -7.29 -21.61 5.88
C GLY A 75 -5.93 -21.12 5.39
N ARG A 76 -5.48 -21.68 4.26
CA ARG A 76 -4.24 -21.29 3.57
C ARG A 76 -4.47 -20.00 2.79
N VAL A 77 -3.53 -19.06 2.92
CA VAL A 77 -3.54 -17.81 2.16
C VAL A 77 -2.68 -17.91 0.90
N GLU A 78 -2.89 -17.00 -0.04
CA GLU A 78 -2.12 -16.91 -1.28
C GLU A 78 -0.65 -16.55 -1.01
N SER A 79 0.25 -16.92 -1.92
CA SER A 79 1.63 -16.47 -1.87
C SER A 79 1.72 -15.00 -2.29
N MET A 80 2.63 -14.24 -1.68
CA MET A 80 2.97 -12.87 -2.11
C MET A 80 4.21 -12.89 -2.98
N TYR A 81 4.04 -12.61 -4.27
CA TYR A 81 5.12 -12.55 -5.26
C TYR A 81 5.85 -11.21 -5.20
N PHE A 82 7.14 -11.18 -5.56
CA PHE A 82 7.98 -9.97 -5.61
C PHE A 82 9.10 -10.11 -6.66
N LEU A 83 9.63 -8.97 -7.12
CA LEU A 83 10.75 -8.94 -8.07
C LEU A 83 12.06 -9.40 -7.44
N THR A 84 12.82 -10.19 -8.20
CA THR A 84 14.25 -10.40 -7.90
C THR A 84 15.10 -9.29 -8.50
N LYS A 85 16.40 -9.27 -8.15
CA LYS A 85 17.38 -8.39 -8.83
C LYS A 85 17.45 -8.66 -10.33
N GLU A 86 17.29 -9.91 -10.73
CA GLU A 86 17.26 -10.29 -12.14
C GLU A 86 15.99 -9.78 -12.83
N GLY A 87 14.82 -9.89 -12.17
CA GLY A 87 13.58 -9.32 -12.69
C GLY A 87 13.70 -7.82 -12.94
N LYS A 88 14.24 -7.06 -11.98
CA LYS A 88 14.55 -5.64 -12.15
C LYS A 88 15.50 -5.39 -13.34
N ARG A 89 16.56 -6.18 -13.48
CA ARG A 89 17.51 -6.07 -14.59
C ARG A 89 16.83 -6.27 -15.94
N GLN A 90 15.93 -7.25 -16.04
CA GLN A 90 15.18 -7.50 -17.27
C GLN A 90 14.20 -6.39 -17.61
N ILE A 91 13.51 -5.80 -16.61
CA ILE A 91 12.64 -4.63 -16.84
C ILE A 91 13.41 -3.50 -17.53
N LEU A 92 14.59 -3.15 -17.00
CA LEU A 92 15.42 -2.08 -17.53
C LEU A 92 16.02 -2.42 -18.91
N ASN A 93 16.56 -3.64 -19.05
CA ASN A 93 17.20 -4.05 -20.30
C ASN A 93 16.24 -4.14 -21.49
N ASN A 94 14.97 -4.47 -21.25
CA ASN A 94 13.95 -4.52 -22.30
C ASN A 94 13.25 -3.16 -22.51
N GLY A 95 13.62 -2.13 -21.74
CA GLY A 95 13.01 -0.79 -21.87
C GLY A 95 11.57 -0.69 -21.39
N PHE A 96 11.11 -1.63 -20.55
CA PHE A 96 9.73 -1.60 -20.02
C PHE A 96 9.51 -0.47 -19.01
N MET A 97 10.58 -0.04 -18.34
CA MET A 97 10.61 1.14 -17.48
C MET A 97 11.96 1.85 -17.64
N SER A 98 11.97 3.16 -17.43
CA SER A 98 13.18 3.97 -17.42
C SER A 98 14.00 3.76 -16.14
N ALA A 99 15.28 4.15 -16.16
CA ALA A 99 16.15 4.00 -14.98
C ALA A 99 15.80 5.00 -13.86
N GLU A 100 15.13 6.09 -14.22
CA GLU A 100 14.65 7.15 -13.33
C GLU A 100 13.37 6.74 -12.58
N GLU A 101 12.60 5.80 -13.14
CA GLU A 101 11.39 5.30 -12.50
C GLU A 101 11.69 4.47 -11.24
N THR A 102 10.83 4.62 -10.22
CA THR A 102 11.00 3.89 -8.96
C THR A 102 10.52 2.44 -9.10
N ILE A 103 11.47 1.51 -9.14
CA ILE A 103 11.18 0.07 -9.04
C ILE A 103 11.25 -0.38 -7.59
N LYS A 104 10.09 -0.70 -7.00
CA LYS A 104 10.03 -1.19 -5.62
C LYS A 104 10.52 -2.63 -5.52
N MET A 105 11.43 -2.88 -4.58
CA MET A 105 11.92 -4.22 -4.26
C MET A 105 11.94 -4.46 -2.74
N PRO A 106 11.75 -5.70 -2.28
CA PRO A 106 11.90 -6.03 -0.88
C PRO A 106 13.35 -5.88 -0.41
N ILE A 107 13.52 -5.33 0.81
CA ILE A 107 14.81 -5.21 1.50
C ILE A 107 14.69 -5.88 2.87
N GLY A 108 15.55 -6.87 3.13
CA GLY A 108 15.64 -7.55 4.43
C GLY A 108 14.91 -8.90 4.51
N LYS A 109 14.55 -9.32 5.73
CA LYS A 109 13.98 -10.64 6.05
C LYS A 109 12.53 -10.83 5.53
N THR A 110 12.12 -12.10 5.50
CA THR A 110 10.80 -12.61 5.11
C THR A 110 9.62 -11.97 5.87
N ILE A 111 8.46 -11.93 5.21
CA ILE A 111 7.20 -11.40 5.76
C ILE A 111 6.66 -12.31 6.86
N ALA A 112 6.29 -11.75 8.01
CA ALA A 112 5.61 -12.48 9.07
C ALA A 112 4.14 -12.75 8.69
N TYR A 113 3.60 -13.92 9.03
CA TYR A 113 2.21 -14.28 8.74
C TYR A 113 1.18 -13.27 9.30
N LYS A 114 1.45 -12.73 10.49
CA LYS A 114 0.56 -11.75 11.16
C LYS A 114 0.35 -10.48 10.31
N ASP A 115 1.33 -10.12 9.48
CA ASP A 115 1.29 -8.93 8.64
C ASP A 115 0.62 -9.20 7.28
N TYR A 116 0.27 -10.45 6.97
CA TYR A 116 -0.23 -10.84 5.64
C TYR A 116 -1.45 -10.02 5.23
N PHE A 117 -2.52 -10.05 6.04
CA PHE A 117 -3.77 -9.37 5.69
C PHE A 117 -3.61 -7.86 5.70
N HIS A 118 -2.88 -7.33 6.67
CA HIS A 118 -2.61 -5.90 6.77
C HIS A 118 -1.88 -5.36 5.53
N ARG A 119 -0.83 -6.07 5.09
CA ARG A 119 -0.11 -5.75 3.86
C ARG A 119 -0.97 -5.94 2.63
N LYS A 120 -1.72 -7.05 2.55
CA LYS A 120 -2.61 -7.31 1.42
C LYS A 120 -3.61 -6.17 1.24
N TYR A 121 -4.30 -5.77 2.32
CA TYR A 121 -5.31 -4.72 2.27
C TYR A 121 -4.72 -3.32 2.01
N THR A 122 -3.51 -3.05 2.51
CA THR A 122 -2.76 -1.83 2.13
C THR A 122 -2.50 -1.78 0.63
N ILE A 123 -2.09 -2.91 0.03
CA ILE A 123 -1.85 -3.01 -1.41
C ILE A 123 -3.18 -2.94 -2.18
N ASP A 124 -4.24 -3.59 -1.69
CA ASP A 124 -5.58 -3.51 -2.29
C ASP A 124 -6.04 -2.04 -2.36
N PHE A 125 -5.82 -1.25 -1.30
CA PHE A 125 -6.08 0.19 -1.30
C PHE A 125 -5.24 0.93 -2.34
N GLN A 126 -3.92 0.69 -2.39
CA GLN A 126 -3.05 1.32 -3.38
C GLN A 126 -3.53 1.02 -4.82
N ILE A 127 -3.95 -0.21 -5.10
CA ILE A 127 -4.48 -0.61 -6.41
C ILE A 127 -5.76 0.16 -6.74
N GLN A 128 -6.69 0.28 -5.78
CA GLN A 128 -7.93 1.01 -6.00
C GLN A 128 -7.68 2.52 -6.17
N LEU A 129 -6.73 3.09 -5.44
CA LEU A 129 -6.29 4.47 -5.60
C LEU A 129 -5.72 4.72 -6.99
N ASP A 130 -4.78 3.88 -7.45
CA ASP A 130 -4.16 4.02 -8.78
C ASP A 130 -5.23 3.89 -9.89
N ARG A 131 -6.20 2.97 -9.76
CA ARG A 131 -7.32 2.85 -10.71
C ARG A 131 -8.22 4.08 -10.71
N TRP A 132 -8.64 4.51 -9.53
CA TRP A 132 -9.48 5.69 -9.38
C TRP A 132 -8.79 6.92 -9.98
N ALA A 133 -7.51 7.12 -9.68
CA ALA A 133 -6.74 8.24 -10.20
C ALA A 133 -6.66 8.21 -11.72
N ASN A 134 -6.34 7.05 -12.31
CA ASN A 134 -6.27 6.87 -13.76
C ASN A 134 -7.62 7.17 -14.44
N THR A 135 -8.74 6.66 -13.91
CA THR A 135 -10.09 6.90 -14.48
C THR A 135 -10.51 8.37 -14.35
N ASN A 136 -9.97 9.11 -13.39
CA ASN A 136 -10.33 10.51 -13.13
C ASN A 136 -9.25 11.50 -13.58
N ASN A 137 -8.30 11.08 -14.43
CA ASN A 137 -7.18 11.89 -14.91
C ASN A 137 -6.42 12.59 -13.77
N LYS A 138 -6.21 11.88 -12.66
CA LYS A 138 -5.41 12.31 -11.51
C LYS A 138 -4.09 11.54 -11.50
N THR A 139 -3.08 12.13 -10.89
CA THR A 139 -1.73 11.55 -10.79
C THR A 139 -1.43 11.15 -9.35
N VAL A 140 -0.97 9.91 -9.16
CA VAL A 140 -0.42 9.42 -7.88
C VAL A 140 1.11 9.44 -7.99
N ASP A 141 1.74 10.54 -7.55
CA ASP A 141 3.18 10.77 -7.80
C ASP A 141 4.04 9.71 -7.11
N PHE A 142 3.70 9.38 -5.86
CA PHE A 142 4.29 8.27 -5.14
C PHE A 142 3.29 7.66 -4.16
N PHE A 143 3.61 6.43 -3.74
CA PHE A 143 2.97 5.77 -2.60
C PHE A 143 4.06 4.99 -1.88
N ASP A 144 4.48 5.42 -0.70
CA ASP A 144 5.39 4.66 0.15
C ASP A 144 4.59 3.98 1.26
N THR A 145 4.99 2.77 1.63
CA THR A 145 4.34 1.94 2.65
C THR A 145 5.27 1.75 3.85
N TYR A 146 4.74 1.31 5.00
CA TYR A 146 5.56 1.00 6.18
C TYR A 146 6.61 -0.11 5.93
N PHE A 147 6.41 -0.93 4.89
CA PHE A 147 7.34 -1.95 4.44
C PHE A 147 8.24 -1.51 3.28
N ASP A 148 8.14 -0.25 2.84
CA ASP A 148 9.19 0.47 2.13
C ASP A 148 10.24 0.95 3.13
N LYS A 149 11.51 0.64 2.88
CA LYS A 149 12.60 0.89 3.81
C LYS A 149 13.72 1.70 3.16
N THR A 150 14.37 2.53 3.96
CA THR A 150 15.61 3.25 3.62
C THR A 150 16.72 2.89 4.60
N GLY A 151 17.97 3.17 4.22
CA GLY A 151 19.16 2.83 4.98
C GLY A 151 19.68 1.42 4.70
N ASP A 152 20.69 1.01 5.46
CA ASP A 152 21.31 -0.31 5.36
C ASP A 152 21.30 -1.03 6.72
N ASN A 153 20.91 -2.30 6.69
CA ASN A 153 20.90 -3.16 7.87
C ASN A 153 22.27 -3.83 8.12
N ARG A 154 23.14 -3.93 7.11
CA ARG A 154 24.44 -4.63 7.21
C ARG A 154 25.54 -3.76 7.78
N THR A 155 25.65 -2.52 7.33
CA THR A 155 26.76 -1.62 7.72
C THR A 155 26.32 -0.58 8.77
N GLY A 156 25.27 0.19 8.48
CA GLY A 156 24.85 1.33 9.31
C GLY A 156 23.83 1.02 10.41
N LYS A 157 23.21 -0.18 10.41
CA LYS A 157 22.09 -0.56 11.31
C LYS A 157 20.99 0.51 11.41
N ASN A 158 20.78 1.28 10.34
CA ASN A 158 19.89 2.43 10.29
C ASN A 158 18.65 2.17 9.41
N LEU A 159 18.29 0.90 9.25
CA LEU A 159 17.13 0.49 8.45
C LEU A 159 15.85 1.03 9.09
N ARG A 160 15.16 1.92 8.37
CA ARG A 160 13.91 2.55 8.84
C ARG A 160 12.83 2.49 7.77
N ALA A 161 11.57 2.47 8.19
CA ALA A 161 10.44 2.63 7.28
C ALA A 161 10.52 4.01 6.63
N LYS A 162 10.23 4.09 5.32
CA LYS A 162 10.15 5.36 4.60
C LYS A 162 9.05 6.27 5.14
N THR A 163 7.98 5.68 5.65
CA THR A 163 6.84 6.41 6.20
C THR A 163 7.07 6.92 7.62
N ARG A 164 8.21 6.61 8.26
CA ARG A 164 8.49 7.04 9.62
C ARG A 164 8.52 8.56 9.73
N ILE A 165 7.75 9.10 10.66
CA ILE A 165 7.72 10.52 11.02
C ILE A 165 8.22 10.65 12.46
N ASP A 166 9.30 11.41 12.64
CA ASP A 166 9.94 11.63 13.93
C ASP A 166 9.30 12.81 14.68
N PHE A 167 9.07 12.62 15.97
CA PHE A 167 8.64 13.65 16.91
C PHE A 167 9.83 14.16 17.73
N THR A 168 9.59 15.06 18.68
CA THR A 168 10.61 15.43 19.68
C THR A 168 10.94 14.26 20.60
N GLY A 169 12.19 14.19 21.08
CA GLY A 169 12.57 13.27 22.16
C GLY A 169 12.61 11.80 21.77
N ASN A 170 13.13 11.46 20.58
CA ASN A 170 13.23 10.09 20.03
C ASN A 170 11.89 9.36 19.80
N ALA A 171 10.75 9.99 20.10
CA ALA A 171 9.44 9.47 19.74
C ALA A 171 9.24 9.54 18.22
N PHE A 172 8.43 8.62 17.69
CA PHE A 172 8.08 8.57 16.27
C PHE A 172 6.77 7.82 16.09
N PHE A 173 6.18 7.97 14.91
CA PHE A 173 5.12 7.08 14.44
C PHE A 173 5.37 6.70 12.98
N ILE A 174 4.71 5.61 12.53
CA ILE A 174 4.90 5.03 11.21
C ILE A 174 3.51 4.75 10.65
N PRO A 175 3.00 5.61 9.75
CA PRO A 175 1.79 5.31 9.00
C PRO A 175 1.99 4.09 8.09
N ASP A 176 0.89 3.38 7.82
CA ASP A 176 0.90 2.21 6.95
C ASP A 176 1.20 2.58 5.50
N GLY A 177 0.79 3.78 5.08
CA GLY A 177 1.13 4.37 3.80
C GLY A 177 1.22 5.90 3.84
N ILE A 178 1.99 6.47 2.91
CA ILE A 178 2.06 7.90 2.64
C ILE A 178 2.12 8.07 1.13
N PHE A 179 1.27 8.92 0.58
CA PHE A 179 1.15 9.10 -0.86
C PHE A 179 0.72 10.51 -1.20
N THR A 180 0.85 10.88 -2.48
CA THR A 180 0.29 12.13 -3.01
C THR A 180 -0.71 11.85 -4.12
N VAL A 181 -1.68 12.74 -4.24
CA VAL A 181 -2.59 12.82 -5.40
C VAL A 181 -2.59 14.26 -5.88
N ASN A 182 -2.15 14.50 -7.13
CA ASN A 182 -1.99 15.84 -7.68
C ASN A 182 -1.23 16.79 -6.73
N GLY A 183 -0.15 16.30 -6.11
CA GLY A 183 0.65 17.09 -5.16
C GLY A 183 0.05 17.27 -3.75
N GLN A 184 -1.20 16.86 -3.49
CA GLN A 184 -1.75 16.85 -2.13
C GLN A 184 -1.29 15.60 -1.37
N LEU A 185 -0.71 15.78 -0.18
CA LEU A 185 -0.24 14.68 0.66
C LEU A 185 -1.39 14.02 1.43
N TYR A 186 -1.32 12.70 1.50
CA TYR A 186 -2.18 11.85 2.31
C TYR A 186 -1.35 10.90 3.18
N LEU A 187 -1.81 10.67 4.41
CA LEU A 187 -1.37 9.54 5.24
C LEU A 187 -2.43 8.43 5.15
N PHE A 188 -2.04 7.18 5.32
CA PHE A 188 -2.92 6.02 5.24
C PHE A 188 -2.72 5.08 6.43
N GLU A 189 -3.83 4.58 6.98
CA GLU A 189 -3.89 3.58 8.04
C GLU A 189 -4.87 2.46 7.67
N MET A 190 -4.44 1.21 7.85
CA MET A 190 -5.24 0.00 7.66
C MET A 190 -5.54 -0.67 9.00
N TYR A 191 -6.75 -0.49 9.50
CA TYR A 191 -7.19 -1.09 10.75
C TYR A 191 -7.82 -2.46 10.55
N ASN A 192 -7.07 -3.49 10.97
CA ASN A 192 -7.57 -4.87 11.02
C ASN A 192 -8.17 -5.17 12.40
N GLY A 193 -9.27 -5.92 12.43
CA GLY A 193 -9.96 -6.27 13.67
C GLY A 193 -10.93 -5.20 14.17
N LYS A 194 -11.22 -5.24 15.48
CA LYS A 194 -12.29 -4.46 16.13
C LYS A 194 -11.81 -3.64 17.34
N ASP A 195 -10.50 -3.53 17.55
CA ASP A 195 -9.93 -2.81 18.69
C ASP A 195 -9.94 -1.30 18.44
N THR A 196 -11.05 -0.64 18.79
CA THR A 196 -11.21 0.80 18.62
C THR A 196 -10.37 1.63 19.60
N GLY A 197 -9.92 1.05 20.72
CA GLY A 197 -9.04 1.73 21.67
C GLY A 197 -7.68 2.01 21.06
N ARG A 198 -7.08 0.97 20.46
CA ARG A 198 -5.81 1.11 19.72
C ARG A 198 -5.91 2.10 18.56
N VAL A 199 -7.05 2.10 17.86
CA VAL A 199 -7.30 3.06 16.77
C VAL A 199 -7.23 4.49 17.30
N LEU A 200 -7.89 4.80 18.42
CA LEU A 200 -7.85 6.15 19.00
C LEU A 200 -6.45 6.58 19.41
N GLU A 201 -5.66 5.69 20.03
CA GLU A 201 -4.26 5.98 20.35
C GLU A 201 -3.44 6.36 19.10
N GLN A 202 -3.69 5.68 17.97
CA GLN A 202 -3.04 6.02 16.70
C GLN A 202 -3.57 7.36 16.15
N LEU A 203 -4.86 7.64 16.27
CA LEU A 203 -5.42 8.94 15.85
C LEU A 203 -4.86 10.11 16.66
N HIS A 204 -4.60 9.94 17.95
CA HIS A 204 -3.91 10.96 18.73
C HIS A 204 -2.50 11.27 18.18
N LYS A 205 -1.76 10.27 17.70
CA LYS A 205 -0.45 10.51 17.06
C LYS A 205 -0.59 11.27 15.75
N HIS A 206 -1.62 10.99 14.95
CA HIS A 206 -1.91 11.78 13.75
C HIS A 206 -2.32 13.21 14.08
N ALA A 207 -3.15 13.40 15.10
CA ALA A 207 -3.56 14.69 15.63
C ALA A 207 -2.34 15.52 16.07
N GLU A 208 -1.45 14.91 16.84
CA GLU A 208 -0.19 15.49 17.29
C GLU A 208 0.70 15.87 16.09
N ALA A 209 0.89 14.95 15.14
CA ALA A 209 1.69 15.17 13.94
C ALA A 209 1.18 16.33 13.07
N LEU A 210 -0.14 16.46 12.96
CA LEU A 210 -0.79 17.55 12.22
C LEU A 210 -0.65 18.88 12.96
N THR A 211 -0.92 18.88 14.27
CA THR A 211 -0.92 20.08 15.12
C THR A 211 0.48 20.68 15.24
N TYR A 212 1.48 19.85 15.51
CA TYR A 212 2.87 20.26 15.68
C TYR A 212 3.70 20.23 14.39
N ARG A 213 3.05 19.98 13.24
CA ARG A 213 3.67 20.07 11.90
C ARG A 213 4.85 19.11 11.70
N TYR A 214 4.85 17.98 12.40
CA TYR A 214 5.91 16.96 12.24
C TYR A 214 5.90 16.37 10.83
N THR A 215 4.72 16.06 10.29
CA THR A 215 4.56 15.58 8.91
C THR A 215 4.98 16.64 7.89
N HIS A 216 4.62 17.92 8.12
CA HIS A 216 5.02 19.04 7.26
C HIS A 216 6.53 19.17 7.19
N LYS A 217 7.22 19.05 8.32
CA LYS A 217 8.68 19.07 8.37
C LYS A 217 9.28 17.87 7.63
N ALA A 218 8.75 16.67 7.85
CA ALA A 218 9.26 15.44 7.24
C ALA A 218 9.14 15.42 5.70
N TYR A 219 8.10 16.05 5.16
CA TYR A 219 7.79 16.06 3.73
C TYR A 219 7.89 17.45 3.07
N HIS A 220 8.48 18.43 3.76
CA HIS A 220 8.65 19.81 3.28
C HIS A 220 7.36 20.45 2.76
N LEU A 221 6.25 20.22 3.45
CA LEU A 221 4.93 20.76 3.07
C LEU A 221 4.78 22.23 3.47
N ASP A 222 3.99 22.97 2.70
CA ASP A 222 3.51 24.29 3.10
C ASP A 222 2.72 24.21 4.41
N THR A 223 3.16 24.95 5.44
CA THR A 223 2.55 24.98 6.77
C THR A 223 1.11 25.50 6.76
N LYS A 224 0.70 26.23 5.72
CA LYS A 224 -0.67 26.73 5.54
C LYS A 224 -1.61 25.67 4.96
N LYS A 225 -1.09 24.62 4.33
CA LYS A 225 -1.89 23.53 3.74
C LYS A 225 -1.94 22.35 4.70
N ALA A 226 -3.15 21.88 5.02
CA ALA A 226 -3.31 20.64 5.76
C ALA A 226 -3.16 19.43 4.82
N TYR A 227 -2.73 18.29 5.37
CA TYR A 227 -2.82 16.99 4.72
C TYR A 227 -4.04 16.24 5.24
N THR A 228 -4.40 15.14 4.56
CA THR A 228 -5.54 14.30 4.96
C THR A 228 -5.05 12.92 5.38
N THR A 229 -5.60 12.38 6.46
CA THR A 229 -5.34 10.99 6.88
C THR A 229 -6.50 10.10 6.47
N VAL A 230 -6.22 9.05 5.71
CA VAL A 230 -7.19 8.08 5.20
C VAL A 230 -7.15 6.83 6.08
N LEU A 231 -8.31 6.43 6.59
CA LEU A 231 -8.49 5.33 7.52
C LEU A 231 -9.34 4.25 6.85
N LEU A 232 -8.78 3.07 6.64
CA LEU A 232 -9.46 1.93 6.05
C LEU A 232 -9.67 0.84 7.10
N PHE A 233 -10.92 0.42 7.27
CA PHE A 233 -11.31 -0.58 8.27
C PHE A 233 -11.60 -1.93 7.63
N GLU A 234 -11.13 -3.03 8.24
CA GLU A 234 -11.50 -4.39 7.82
C GLU A 234 -13.02 -4.59 7.92
N PHE A 235 -13.66 -4.04 8.96
CA PHE A 235 -15.09 -4.21 9.22
C PHE A 235 -15.82 -2.88 9.30
N LEU A 236 -16.98 -2.78 8.63
CA LEU A 236 -17.88 -1.63 8.73
C LEU A 236 -18.30 -1.34 10.18
N SER A 237 -18.55 -2.39 10.97
CA SER A 237 -18.86 -2.26 12.41
C SER A 237 -17.76 -1.56 13.21
N ALA A 238 -16.48 -1.80 12.89
CA ALA A 238 -15.36 -1.14 13.57
C ALA A 238 -15.27 0.35 13.19
N LYS A 239 -15.50 0.69 11.90
CA LYS A 239 -15.61 2.08 11.43
C LYS A 239 -16.72 2.82 12.20
N ASN A 240 -17.92 2.25 12.24
CA ASN A 240 -19.08 2.88 12.88
C ASN A 240 -18.88 3.04 14.39
N ALA A 241 -18.27 2.05 15.06
CA ALA A 241 -17.93 2.15 16.48
C ALA A 241 -16.90 3.26 16.76
N LEU A 242 -15.92 3.47 15.88
CA LEU A 242 -15.00 4.60 16.00
C LEU A 242 -15.75 5.93 15.87
N LEU A 243 -16.59 6.09 14.84
CA LEU A 243 -17.34 7.33 14.60
C LEU A 243 -18.19 7.70 15.82
N GLN A 244 -18.88 6.73 16.42
CA GLN A 244 -19.66 6.93 17.65
C GLN A 244 -18.78 7.34 18.83
N ARG A 245 -17.61 6.73 18.97
CA ARG A 245 -16.71 7.01 20.10
C ARG A 245 -16.10 8.41 20.00
N ILE A 246 -15.71 8.84 18.80
CA ILE A 246 -15.11 10.17 18.57
C ILE A 246 -16.07 11.32 18.89
N GLN A 247 -17.40 11.12 18.74
CA GLN A 247 -18.37 12.14 19.14
C GLN A 247 -18.28 12.51 20.64
N ASN A 248 -17.69 11.64 21.46
CA ASN A 248 -17.50 11.87 22.89
C ASN A 248 -16.06 12.29 23.25
N GLU A 249 -15.21 12.60 22.27
CA GLU A 249 -13.80 12.95 22.47
C GLU A 249 -13.52 14.41 22.03
N PRO A 250 -13.62 15.39 22.95
CA PRO A 250 -13.45 16.82 22.60
C PRO A 250 -12.12 17.14 21.94
N SER A 251 -11.08 16.33 22.20
CA SER A 251 -9.75 16.50 21.61
C SER A 251 -9.72 16.38 20.08
N PHE A 252 -10.76 15.81 19.46
CA PHE A 252 -10.84 15.65 18.00
C PHE A 252 -11.68 16.72 17.28
N GLU A 253 -12.39 17.59 18.01
CA GLU A 253 -13.39 18.52 17.45
C GLU A 253 -12.89 19.31 16.22
N TYR A 254 -11.67 19.86 16.31
CA TYR A 254 -11.11 20.70 15.25
C TYR A 254 -10.39 19.93 14.14
N ILE A 255 -10.12 18.64 14.35
CA ILE A 255 -9.30 17.85 13.42
C ILE A 255 -10.10 16.81 12.65
N CYS A 256 -11.31 16.47 13.08
CA CYS A 256 -12.20 15.53 12.43
C CYS A 256 -12.28 15.68 10.88
N PRO A 257 -12.37 16.91 10.31
CA PRO A 257 -12.45 17.08 8.86
C PRO A 257 -11.20 16.66 8.07
N TYR A 258 -10.05 16.49 8.74
CA TYR A 258 -8.79 16.07 8.11
C TYR A 258 -8.62 14.55 8.04
N PHE A 259 -9.60 13.79 8.51
CA PHE A 259 -9.58 12.34 8.48
C PHE A 259 -10.73 11.83 7.62
N LEU A 260 -10.44 10.91 6.71
CA LEU A 260 -11.43 10.25 5.87
C LEU A 260 -11.48 8.77 6.23
N THR A 261 -12.68 8.23 6.40
CA THR A 261 -12.92 6.83 6.78
C THR A 261 -13.68 6.07 5.72
N LYS A 262 -13.33 4.79 5.57
CA LYS A 262 -14.07 3.81 4.76
C LYS A 262 -13.79 2.40 5.26
N SER A 263 -14.66 1.44 4.97
CA SER A 263 -14.41 0.02 5.18
C SER A 263 -13.99 -0.68 3.89
N LEU A 264 -13.36 -1.87 4.00
CA LEU A 264 -13.04 -2.69 2.83
C LEU A 264 -14.30 -3.07 2.02
N GLU A 265 -15.43 -3.29 2.70
CA GLU A 265 -16.70 -3.57 2.04
C GLU A 265 -17.12 -2.41 1.12
N GLU A 266 -17.13 -1.19 1.64
CA GLU A 266 -17.46 0.02 0.88
C GLU A 266 -16.45 0.29 -0.25
N LEU A 267 -15.16 0.03 -0.01
CA LEU A 267 -14.12 0.20 -1.03
C LEU A 267 -14.31 -0.75 -2.22
N HIS A 268 -14.80 -1.96 -1.98
CA HIS A 268 -15.04 -2.95 -3.05
C HIS A 268 -16.32 -2.68 -3.86
N GLN A 269 -17.23 -1.85 -3.36
CA GLN A 269 -18.46 -1.47 -4.08
C GLN A 269 -18.24 -0.35 -5.13
N GLU A 270 -16.98 -0.15 -5.57
CA GLU A 270 -16.55 0.85 -6.57
C GLU A 270 -16.82 2.33 -6.20
N LEU A 271 -17.22 2.60 -4.97
CA LEU A 271 -17.46 3.96 -4.48
C LEU A 271 -16.17 4.61 -3.98
N PHE A 272 -15.09 4.66 -4.76
CA PHE A 272 -13.83 5.26 -4.28
C PHE A 272 -14.00 6.75 -3.95
N MET A 273 -14.84 7.48 -4.69
CA MET A 273 -14.98 8.94 -4.56
C MET A 273 -15.51 9.42 -3.20
N ILE A 274 -16.50 8.75 -2.62
CA ILE A 274 -17.23 9.25 -1.45
C ILE A 274 -16.69 8.61 -0.18
N TRP A 275 -16.21 9.41 0.77
CA TRP A 275 -15.68 8.99 2.07
C TRP A 275 -16.46 9.67 3.20
N THR A 276 -16.36 9.15 4.42
CA THR A 276 -16.99 9.78 5.58
C THR A 276 -15.91 10.39 6.47
N ASP A 277 -16.00 11.67 6.80
CA ASP A 277 -15.09 12.26 7.80
C ASP A 277 -15.43 11.79 9.22
N LEU A 278 -14.61 12.15 10.21
CA LEU A 278 -14.85 11.71 11.60
C LEU A 278 -16.06 12.37 12.27
N ASN A 279 -16.67 13.39 11.63
CA ASN A 279 -17.96 13.95 12.05
C ASN A 279 -19.15 13.18 11.45
N GLY A 280 -18.90 12.12 10.68
CA GLY A 280 -19.97 11.39 9.99
C GLY A 280 -20.45 12.07 8.71
N VAL A 281 -19.77 13.09 8.21
CA VAL A 281 -20.18 13.83 7.01
C VAL A 281 -19.52 13.22 5.77
N GLU A 282 -20.31 13.03 4.71
CA GLU A 282 -19.76 12.58 3.43
C GLU A 282 -18.88 13.65 2.77
N ARG A 283 -17.74 13.22 2.25
CA ARG A 283 -16.72 14.05 1.60
C ARG A 283 -16.26 13.38 0.31
N GLN A 284 -15.94 14.19 -0.68
CA GLN A 284 -15.17 13.74 -1.84
C GLN A 284 -13.73 13.47 -1.41
N PHE A 285 -13.13 12.39 -1.92
CA PHE A 285 -11.75 11.99 -1.59
C PHE A 285 -10.72 13.09 -1.90
N LEU A 286 -10.90 13.74 -3.05
CA LEU A 286 -10.18 14.95 -3.43
C LEU A 286 -11.23 16.05 -3.53
N SER A 287 -11.31 16.92 -2.53
CA SER A 287 -12.09 18.14 -2.68
C SER A 287 -11.31 19.12 -3.53
N GLU A 288 -11.92 19.61 -4.60
CA GLU A 288 -11.45 20.84 -5.24
C GLU A 288 -11.66 21.95 -4.20
N LYS A 289 -10.62 22.24 -3.43
CA LYS A 289 -10.62 23.47 -2.64
C LYS A 289 -10.58 24.58 -3.66
N ASN A 290 -11.72 25.23 -3.87
CA ASN A 290 -11.75 26.57 -4.47
C ASN A 290 -10.73 27.40 -3.70
N GLU A 291 -9.65 27.77 -4.37
CA GLU A 291 -8.70 28.74 -3.86
C GLU A 291 -9.44 30.07 -3.70
N ASN A 292 -9.93 30.32 -2.48
CA ASN A 292 -10.35 31.64 -2.02
C ASN A 292 -9.26 32.18 -1.11
#